data_AF-A0A1Y2HAV9-F1
#
_entry.id   AF-A0A1Y2HAV9-F1
#
_cell.length_a   1.000
_cell.length_b   1.000
_cell.length_c   1.000
_cell.angle_alpha   90.00
_cell.angle_beta   90.00
_cell.angle_gamma   90.00
#
_symmetry.space_group_name_H-M   'P 1'
#
loop_
_entity.id
_entity.type
_entity.pdbx_description
1 polymer ?
#
loop_
_entity_poly.entity_id
_entity_poly.type
_entity_poly.pdbx_seq_one_letter_code
_entity_poly.pdbx_strand_id
1 'polypeptide(L)'
;MPTDGQPPFTRAACLAELLKTMFNLQSFTGSDHNSPSPVFDLATMHAVARIVSELPIPSSPPMSPPLSHAVHVLMCGPPKGWCTPALARILCSQVLELELATHVFPESPSPGVGPYTAKMAAASSATMTNNNDYAQSAGDRLSPLLHLLAHVYLAEAKRDDGNQSSSQVCEVLKALLVPKDLDRQVSIEHGRTLGHFVIRLLTYVESSALREAAEVLVFALCDNNGCAASTMVAHTGLGPSAGFLVNRGLLTEDILKAAGHDPKVNPITGQKEDEQADLKAEWEKMTDEEKEAEAEKLFVQFERLNKLGIIKAVDPTTGREIGR
;
A
#
# COMPACT_ATOMS: atom_id res chain seq x y z
N MET A 1 -13.37 -34.50 6.55
CA MET A 1 -14.08 -35.23 5.49
C MET A 1 -14.14 -34.33 4.28
N PRO A 2 -13.32 -34.56 3.24
CA PRO A 2 -13.36 -33.75 2.03
C PRO A 2 -14.67 -34.05 1.30
N THR A 3 -15.36 -33.01 0.85
CA THR A 3 -16.60 -33.15 0.07
C THR A 3 -16.27 -33.69 -1.31
N ASP A 4 -16.68 -34.92 -1.57
CA ASP A 4 -16.70 -35.56 -2.88
C ASP A 4 -17.41 -34.67 -3.92
N GLY A 5 -16.75 -34.42 -5.06
CA GLY A 5 -17.47 -34.00 -6.27
C GLY A 5 -16.81 -32.97 -7.19
N GLN A 6 -15.65 -32.37 -6.88
CA GLN A 6 -14.96 -31.53 -7.87
C GLN A 6 -14.13 -32.38 -8.84
N PRO A 7 -14.28 -32.21 -10.16
CA PRO A 7 -13.43 -32.91 -11.13
C PRO A 7 -11.96 -32.50 -10.93
N PRO A 8 -11.00 -33.40 -11.19
CA PRO A 8 -9.57 -33.15 -10.96
C PRO A 8 -9.02 -31.98 -11.78
N PHE A 9 -9.72 -31.57 -12.84
CA PHE A 9 -9.41 -30.41 -13.67
C PHE A 9 -10.58 -29.43 -13.68
N THR A 10 -10.45 -28.34 -12.93
CA THR A 10 -11.38 -27.21 -13.00
C THR A 10 -10.95 -26.27 -14.14
N ARG A 11 -11.90 -25.49 -14.68
CA ARG A 11 -11.59 -24.44 -15.67
C ARG A 11 -10.56 -23.44 -15.11
N ALA A 12 -10.66 -23.12 -13.82
CA ALA A 12 -9.71 -22.25 -13.13
C ALA A 12 -8.30 -22.84 -13.06
N ALA A 13 -8.16 -24.14 -12.78
CA ALA A 13 -6.85 -24.81 -12.78
C ALA A 13 -6.21 -24.85 -14.17
N CYS A 14 -7.00 -25.14 -15.21
CA CYS A 14 -6.52 -25.11 -16.60
C CYS A 14 -6.06 -23.72 -17.01
N LEU A 15 -6.84 -22.68 -16.69
CA LEU A 15 -6.48 -21.30 -16.94
C LEU A 15 -5.20 -20.88 -16.17
N ALA A 16 -5.07 -21.31 -14.92
CA ALA A 16 -3.89 -21.01 -14.10
C ALA A 16 -2.60 -21.58 -14.72
N GLU A 17 -2.64 -22.83 -15.19
CA GLU A 17 -1.49 -23.47 -15.87
C GLU A 17 -1.19 -22.84 -17.23
N LEU A 18 -2.22 -22.43 -17.98
CA LEU A 18 -2.06 -21.70 -19.24
C LEU A 18 -1.36 -20.36 -19.01
N LEU A 19 -1.83 -19.54 -18.06
CA LEU A 19 -1.23 -18.24 -17.74
C LEU A 19 0.22 -18.39 -17.22
N LYS A 20 0.47 -19.42 -16.40
CA LYS A 20 1.82 -19.74 -15.91
C LYS A 20 2.75 -20.14 -17.05
N THR A 21 2.26 -20.95 -17.99
CA THR A 21 3.02 -21.34 -19.18
C THR A 21 3.32 -20.12 -20.04
N MET A 22 2.34 -19.24 -20.27
CA MET A 22 2.54 -17.97 -20.97
C MET A 22 3.63 -17.15 -20.30
N PHE A 23 3.54 -16.91 -18.99
CA PHE A 23 4.55 -16.14 -18.24
C PHE A 23 5.96 -16.73 -18.40
N ASN A 24 6.10 -18.06 -18.27
CA ASN A 24 7.40 -18.73 -18.43
C ASN A 24 8.01 -18.55 -19.83
N LEU A 25 7.18 -18.37 -20.87
CA LEU A 25 7.63 -18.09 -22.24
C LEU A 25 8.27 -16.71 -22.41
N GLN A 26 8.07 -15.78 -21.46
CA GLN A 26 8.74 -14.47 -21.47
C GLN A 26 10.27 -14.59 -21.60
N SER A 27 10.85 -15.58 -20.92
CA SER A 27 12.29 -15.89 -20.95
C SER A 27 12.81 -16.19 -22.37
N PHE A 28 11.94 -16.71 -23.24
CA PHE A 28 12.29 -17.17 -24.59
C PHE A 28 11.92 -16.17 -25.68
N THR A 29 11.01 -15.24 -25.42
CA THR A 29 10.66 -14.16 -26.36
C THR A 29 11.60 -12.96 -26.22
N GLY A 30 12.89 -13.22 -26.04
CA GLY A 30 13.94 -12.24 -25.76
C GLY A 30 13.79 -10.96 -26.59
N SER A 31 13.81 -9.84 -25.88
CA SER A 31 13.56 -8.49 -26.35
C SER A 31 14.66 -8.00 -27.29
N ASP A 32 14.44 -8.12 -28.59
CA ASP A 32 14.84 -7.04 -29.49
C ASP A 32 13.90 -5.86 -29.17
N HIS A 33 14.45 -4.78 -28.61
CA HIS A 33 13.70 -3.59 -28.16
C HIS A 33 12.77 -2.96 -29.24
N ASN A 34 12.91 -3.38 -30.50
CA ASN A 34 12.14 -2.89 -31.64
C ASN A 34 11.10 -3.86 -32.20
N SER A 35 10.99 -5.10 -31.69
CA SER A 35 9.98 -6.05 -32.15
C SER A 35 9.00 -6.40 -31.02
N PRO A 36 7.69 -6.18 -31.19
CA PRO A 36 6.70 -6.60 -30.20
C PRO A 36 6.77 -8.12 -30.01
N SER A 37 6.69 -8.58 -28.76
CA SER A 37 6.62 -10.02 -28.48
C SER A 37 5.39 -10.60 -29.17
N PRO A 38 5.50 -11.69 -29.95
CA PRO A 38 4.36 -12.32 -30.58
C PRO A 38 3.42 -12.98 -29.56
N VAL A 39 3.89 -13.20 -28.33
CA VAL A 39 3.13 -13.83 -27.24
C VAL A 39 2.46 -12.78 -26.35
N PHE A 40 3.10 -11.64 -26.13
CA PHE A 40 2.60 -10.58 -25.24
C PHE A 40 2.21 -9.33 -26.02
N ASP A 41 1.48 -9.54 -27.12
CA ASP A 41 0.96 -8.46 -27.94
C ASP A 41 -0.28 -7.80 -27.31
N LEU A 42 -0.73 -6.69 -27.90
CA LEU A 42 -1.87 -5.94 -27.38
C LEU A 42 -3.16 -6.78 -27.36
N ALA A 43 -3.38 -7.64 -28.37
CA ALA A 43 -4.56 -8.51 -28.44
C ALA A 43 -4.58 -9.53 -27.28
N THR A 44 -3.42 -10.10 -26.95
CA THR A 44 -3.28 -11.01 -25.80
C THR A 44 -3.55 -10.27 -24.50
N MET A 45 -3.03 -9.05 -24.33
CA MET A 45 -3.31 -8.25 -23.12
C MET A 45 -4.81 -7.97 -22.95
N HIS A 46 -5.53 -7.66 -24.05
CA HIS A 46 -6.98 -7.51 -24.01
C HIS A 46 -7.70 -8.80 -23.58
N ALA A 47 -7.25 -9.95 -24.08
CA ALA A 47 -7.84 -11.24 -23.69
C ALA A 47 -7.64 -11.52 -22.20
N VAL A 48 -6.44 -11.30 -21.67
CA VAL A 48 -6.13 -11.49 -20.25
C VAL A 48 -6.89 -10.48 -19.38
N ALA A 49 -6.97 -9.22 -19.80
CA ALA A 49 -7.75 -8.16 -19.14
C ALA A 49 -9.25 -8.51 -19.03
N ARG A 50 -9.81 -9.09 -20.10
CA ARG A 50 -11.19 -9.60 -20.08
C ARG A 50 -11.37 -10.75 -19.12
N ILE A 51 -10.43 -11.71 -19.12
CA ILE A 51 -10.44 -12.82 -18.16
C ILE A 51 -10.44 -12.28 -16.73
N VAL A 52 -9.57 -11.34 -16.39
CA VAL A 52 -9.52 -10.72 -15.05
C VAL A 52 -10.86 -10.06 -14.70
N SER A 53 -11.53 -9.43 -15.66
CA SER A 53 -12.84 -8.79 -15.45
C SER A 53 -13.99 -9.79 -15.25
N GLU A 54 -13.87 -10.99 -15.80
CA GLU A 54 -14.88 -12.06 -15.76
C GLU A 54 -14.63 -13.07 -14.62
N LEU A 55 -13.42 -13.10 -14.04
CA LEU A 55 -13.10 -13.98 -12.93
C LEU A 55 -13.98 -13.62 -11.72
N PRO A 56 -14.53 -14.62 -11.01
CA PRO A 56 -15.25 -14.37 -9.78
C PRO A 56 -14.29 -13.72 -8.77
N ILE A 57 -14.74 -12.63 -8.16
CA ILE A 57 -14.01 -11.93 -7.10
C ILE A 57 -13.63 -12.97 -6.04
N PRO A 58 -12.36 -13.06 -5.63
CA PRO A 58 -11.94 -14.06 -4.66
C PRO A 58 -12.80 -13.96 -3.40
N SER A 59 -13.60 -15.00 -3.13
CA SER A 59 -14.49 -15.06 -1.97
C SER A 59 -13.74 -15.17 -0.65
N SER A 60 -12.45 -15.53 -0.71
CA SER A 60 -11.52 -15.49 0.42
C SER A 60 -10.12 -15.20 -0.13
N PRO A 61 -9.47 -14.10 0.28
CA PRO A 61 -8.07 -13.83 -0.03
C PRO A 61 -7.17 -14.88 0.68
N PRO A 62 -5.93 -15.13 0.25
CA PRO A 62 -5.07 -14.28 -0.57
C PRO A 62 -5.24 -14.45 -2.09
N MET A 63 -4.68 -13.51 -2.85
CA MET A 63 -4.71 -13.50 -4.31
C MET A 63 -4.07 -14.78 -4.81
N SER A 64 -4.88 -15.64 -5.41
CA SER A 64 -4.48 -16.98 -5.83
C SER A 64 -4.61 -17.15 -7.35
N PRO A 65 -3.94 -18.14 -7.94
CA PRO A 65 -4.15 -18.49 -9.33
C PRO A 65 -5.63 -18.81 -9.59
N PRO A 66 -6.22 -18.36 -10.71
CA PRO A 66 -5.56 -17.82 -11.91
C PRO A 66 -5.24 -16.30 -11.86
N LEU A 67 -5.80 -15.55 -10.90
CA LEU A 67 -5.69 -14.09 -10.87
C LEU A 67 -4.25 -13.59 -10.70
N SER A 68 -3.49 -14.20 -9.79
CA SER A 68 -2.07 -13.85 -9.58
C SER A 68 -1.23 -14.03 -10.85
N HIS A 69 -1.42 -15.12 -11.59
CA HIS A 69 -0.74 -15.36 -12.86
C HIS A 69 -1.17 -14.38 -13.95
N ALA A 70 -2.45 -13.96 -13.97
CA ALA A 70 -2.93 -12.98 -14.94
C ALA A 70 -2.22 -11.62 -14.76
N VAL A 71 -2.01 -11.17 -13.51
CA VAL A 71 -1.25 -9.96 -13.21
C VAL A 71 0.18 -10.05 -13.75
N HIS A 72 0.85 -11.19 -13.55
CA HIS A 72 2.19 -11.42 -14.10
C HIS A 72 2.21 -11.38 -15.63
N VAL A 73 1.24 -11.99 -16.30
CA VAL A 73 1.16 -11.95 -17.77
C VAL A 73 0.92 -10.52 -18.29
N LEU A 74 0.05 -9.74 -17.62
CA LEU A 74 -0.21 -8.34 -17.97
C LEU A 74 1.04 -7.45 -17.84
N MET A 75 1.95 -7.78 -16.90
CA MET A 75 3.23 -7.10 -16.74
C MET A 75 4.23 -7.35 -17.88
N CYS A 76 4.05 -8.41 -18.67
CA CYS A 76 4.96 -8.79 -19.76
C CYS A 76 4.66 -8.08 -21.08
N GLY A 77 3.46 -7.52 -21.25
CA GLY A 77 3.00 -6.90 -22.50
C GLY A 77 3.16 -5.37 -22.53
N PRO A 78 2.66 -4.71 -23.59
CA PRO A 78 2.65 -3.26 -23.68
C PRO A 78 1.81 -2.65 -22.54
N PRO A 79 2.25 -1.56 -21.90
CA PRO A 79 1.57 -1.00 -20.72
C PRO A 79 0.34 -0.13 -21.05
N LYS A 80 0.04 0.11 -22.34
CA LYS A 80 -1.03 1.01 -22.81
C LYS A 80 -2.05 0.28 -23.67
N GLY A 81 -3.29 0.74 -23.64
CA GLY A 81 -4.30 0.42 -24.65
C GLY A 81 -5.18 -0.80 -24.39
N TRP A 82 -4.92 -1.60 -23.35
CA TRP A 82 -5.78 -2.72 -22.93
C TRP A 82 -6.51 -2.48 -21.61
N CYS A 83 -6.01 -1.57 -20.77
CA CYS A 83 -6.60 -1.30 -19.47
C CYS A 83 -7.80 -0.36 -19.62
N THR A 84 -8.98 -0.82 -19.19
CA THR A 84 -10.19 0.00 -19.20
C THR A 84 -10.41 0.64 -17.83
N PRO A 85 -11.16 1.76 -17.73
CA PRO A 85 -11.54 2.33 -16.45
C PRO A 85 -12.26 1.34 -15.52
N ALA A 86 -13.06 0.42 -16.10
CA ALA A 86 -13.73 -0.64 -15.35
C ALA A 86 -12.74 -1.64 -14.75
N LEU A 87 -11.76 -2.09 -15.54
CA LEU A 87 -10.72 -3.00 -15.06
C LEU A 87 -9.86 -2.35 -13.98
N ALA A 88 -9.50 -1.07 -14.13
CA ALA A 88 -8.77 -0.33 -13.10
C ALA A 88 -9.52 -0.33 -11.76
N ARG A 89 -10.85 -0.14 -11.77
CA ARG A 89 -11.68 -0.23 -10.55
C ARG A 89 -11.68 -1.63 -9.94
N ILE A 90 -11.75 -2.67 -10.77
CA ILE A 90 -11.70 -4.07 -10.30
C ILE A 90 -10.34 -4.33 -9.60
N LEU A 91 -9.23 -4.00 -10.27
CA LEU A 91 -7.89 -4.19 -9.72
C LEU A 91 -7.67 -3.41 -8.41
N CYS A 92 -8.16 -2.18 -8.32
CA CYS A 92 -8.01 -1.37 -7.11
C CYS A 92 -8.95 -1.81 -5.98
N SER A 93 -10.26 -1.85 -6.21
CA SER A 93 -11.25 -2.02 -5.12
C SER A 93 -11.59 -3.48 -4.83
N GLN A 94 -11.54 -4.36 -5.82
CA GLN A 94 -11.94 -5.77 -5.62
C GLN A 94 -10.74 -6.69 -5.39
N VAL A 95 -9.55 -6.29 -5.84
CA VAL A 95 -8.32 -7.06 -5.64
C VAL A 95 -7.45 -6.40 -4.57
N LEU A 96 -6.89 -5.22 -4.85
CA LEU A 96 -5.91 -4.59 -3.96
C LEU A 96 -6.50 -4.22 -2.59
N GLU A 97 -7.62 -3.50 -2.54
CA GLU A 97 -8.26 -3.08 -1.29
C GLU A 97 -8.68 -4.28 -0.44
N LEU A 98 -9.23 -5.33 -1.06
CA LEU A 98 -9.63 -6.55 -0.37
C LEU A 98 -8.42 -7.27 0.24
N GLU A 99 -7.32 -7.43 -0.51
CA GLU A 99 -6.08 -8.07 -0.01
C GLU A 99 -5.45 -7.27 1.13
N LEU A 100 -5.42 -5.94 1.02
CA LEU A 100 -4.85 -5.08 2.05
C LEU A 100 -5.68 -5.13 3.34
N ALA A 101 -7.00 -5.06 3.23
CA ALA A 101 -7.89 -5.09 4.40
C ALA A 101 -7.91 -6.45 5.14
N THR A 102 -7.58 -7.54 4.46
CA THR A 102 -7.74 -8.90 5.01
C THR A 102 -6.43 -9.55 5.44
N HIS A 103 -5.33 -9.33 4.72
CA HIS A 103 -4.04 -9.99 4.99
C HIS A 103 -2.94 -9.05 5.45
N VAL A 104 -2.89 -7.82 4.95
CA VAL A 104 -1.79 -6.90 5.28
C VAL A 104 -2.14 -6.06 6.52
N PHE A 105 -3.38 -5.59 6.60
CA PHE A 105 -3.87 -4.75 7.69
C PHE A 105 -5.17 -5.32 8.30
N PRO A 106 -5.16 -6.58 8.79
CA PRO A 106 -6.35 -7.17 9.39
C PRO A 106 -6.80 -6.37 10.61
N GLU A 107 -8.11 -6.35 10.87
CA GLU A 107 -8.64 -5.73 12.08
C GLU A 107 -8.17 -6.51 13.31
N SER A 108 -7.57 -5.80 14.27
CA SER A 108 -7.48 -6.33 15.64
C SER A 108 -8.90 -6.41 16.19
N PRO A 109 -9.37 -7.56 16.70
CA PRO A 109 -10.70 -7.65 17.29
C PRO A 109 -10.78 -6.67 18.46
N SER A 110 -11.72 -5.74 18.40
CA SER A 110 -12.06 -4.88 19.54
C SER A 110 -12.35 -5.76 20.76
N PRO A 111 -11.80 -5.45 21.96
CA PRO A 111 -12.10 -6.20 23.17
C PRO A 111 -13.58 -6.00 23.53
N GLY A 112 -14.44 -6.93 23.11
CA GLY A 112 -15.88 -6.86 23.40
C GLY A 112 -16.83 -7.60 22.44
N VAL A 113 -16.35 -8.13 21.30
CA VAL A 113 -17.23 -8.82 20.33
C VAL A 113 -17.18 -10.34 20.55
N GLY A 114 -18.35 -10.94 20.77
CA GLY A 114 -18.56 -12.30 21.28
C GLY A 114 -18.03 -13.47 20.41
N PRO A 115 -18.26 -14.72 20.85
CA PRO A 115 -17.49 -15.92 20.49
C PRO A 115 -17.59 -16.39 19.02
N TYR A 116 -18.30 -15.68 18.15
CA TYR A 116 -18.40 -16.00 16.72
C TYR A 116 -17.26 -15.41 15.88
N THR A 117 -16.65 -14.29 16.27
CA THR A 117 -15.46 -13.72 15.60
C THR A 117 -14.15 -14.33 16.11
N ALA A 118 -14.16 -14.88 17.32
CA ALA A 118 -13.01 -15.59 17.90
C ALA A 118 -12.62 -16.85 17.11
N LYS A 119 -13.54 -17.49 16.37
CA LYS A 119 -13.19 -18.63 15.50
C LYS A 119 -12.46 -18.24 14.21
N MET A 120 -12.65 -17.01 13.72
CA MET A 120 -11.88 -16.47 12.58
C MET A 120 -10.49 -15.98 13.05
N ALA A 121 -10.43 -15.31 14.20
CA ALA A 121 -9.16 -14.90 14.80
C ALA A 121 -8.32 -16.10 15.28
N ALA A 122 -8.93 -17.15 15.83
CA ALA A 122 -8.23 -18.38 16.21
C ALA A 122 -7.75 -19.19 15.01
N ALA A 123 -8.41 -19.08 13.84
CA ALA A 123 -7.89 -19.67 12.60
C ALA A 123 -6.63 -18.94 12.11
N SER A 124 -6.49 -17.63 12.36
CA SER A 124 -5.24 -16.88 12.16
C SER A 124 -4.19 -17.13 13.25
N SER A 125 -4.58 -17.40 14.50
CA SER A 125 -3.62 -17.65 15.59
C SER A 125 -3.15 -19.11 15.71
N ALA A 126 -3.81 -20.08 15.06
CA ALA A 126 -3.45 -21.50 15.17
C ALA A 126 -2.28 -21.93 14.27
N THR A 127 -1.67 -21.03 13.50
CA THR A 127 -0.49 -21.34 12.68
C THR A 127 0.61 -20.31 12.94
N MET A 128 1.17 -20.33 14.15
CA MET A 128 2.45 -19.70 14.44
C MET A 128 3.57 -20.47 13.71
N THR A 129 3.72 -20.21 12.42
CA THR A 129 4.95 -20.44 11.66
C THR A 129 5.35 -19.09 11.07
N ASN A 130 6.42 -18.52 11.62
CA ASN A 130 7.20 -17.36 11.17
C ASN A 130 6.44 -16.24 10.42
N ASN A 131 6.21 -15.11 11.09
CA ASN A 131 5.68 -13.87 10.46
C ASN A 131 6.47 -13.42 9.21
N ASN A 132 7.76 -13.76 9.11
CA ASN A 132 8.57 -13.48 7.92
C ASN A 132 8.04 -14.16 6.65
N ASP A 133 7.49 -15.37 6.74
CA ASP A 133 7.05 -16.12 5.55
C ASP A 133 5.76 -15.53 4.97
N TYR A 134 4.87 -14.98 5.81
CA TYR A 134 3.64 -14.32 5.36
C TYR A 134 3.88 -12.94 4.74
N ALA A 135 4.80 -12.15 5.31
CA ALA A 135 5.14 -10.83 4.79
C ALA A 135 5.90 -10.90 3.45
N GLN A 136 6.85 -11.84 3.34
CA GLN A 136 7.50 -12.16 2.08
C GLN A 136 6.46 -12.60 1.03
N SER A 137 5.50 -13.44 1.46
CA SER A 137 4.40 -13.93 0.62
C SER A 137 3.43 -12.82 0.16
N ALA A 138 3.13 -11.82 0.99
CA ALA A 138 2.32 -10.67 0.59
C ALA A 138 3.06 -9.76 -0.41
N GLY A 139 4.36 -9.54 -0.19
CA GLY A 139 5.22 -8.83 -1.14
C GLY A 139 5.23 -9.47 -2.52
N ASP A 140 5.43 -10.80 -2.59
CA ASP A 140 5.46 -11.54 -3.85
C ASP A 140 4.13 -11.47 -4.61
N ARG A 141 3.00 -11.38 -3.90
CA ARG A 141 1.66 -11.27 -4.49
C ARG A 141 1.31 -9.85 -4.93
N LEU A 142 1.49 -8.86 -4.05
CA LEU A 142 0.95 -7.52 -4.25
C LEU A 142 1.91 -6.57 -4.98
N SER A 143 3.23 -6.76 -4.83
CA SER A 143 4.20 -5.88 -5.51
C SER A 143 4.03 -5.90 -7.04
N PRO A 144 3.83 -7.06 -7.72
CA PRO A 144 3.56 -7.06 -9.15
C PRO A 144 2.31 -6.28 -9.55
N LEU A 145 1.26 -6.31 -8.72
CA LEU A 145 0.03 -5.56 -8.96
C LEU A 145 0.27 -4.04 -8.84
N LEU A 146 1.00 -3.59 -7.82
CA LEU A 146 1.33 -2.18 -7.66
C LEU A 146 2.20 -1.65 -8.81
N HIS A 147 3.19 -2.45 -9.25
CA HIS A 147 3.99 -2.11 -10.43
C HIS A 147 3.16 -2.08 -11.71
N LEU A 148 2.21 -3.00 -11.88
CA LEU A 148 1.29 -2.99 -13.03
C LEU A 148 0.47 -1.70 -13.07
N LEU A 149 -0.12 -1.31 -11.94
CA LEU A 149 -0.89 -0.07 -11.84
C LEU A 149 -0.01 1.16 -12.14
N ALA A 150 1.23 1.18 -11.66
CA ALA A 150 2.17 2.26 -11.92
C ALA A 150 2.56 2.33 -13.40
N HIS A 151 2.86 1.19 -14.03
CA HIS A 151 3.21 1.10 -15.45
C HIS A 151 2.05 1.53 -16.35
N VAL A 152 0.84 1.06 -16.06
CA VAL A 152 -0.38 1.46 -16.79
C VAL A 152 -0.59 2.97 -16.65
N TYR A 153 -0.54 3.51 -15.42
CA TYR A 153 -0.72 4.93 -15.20
C TYR A 153 0.31 5.77 -15.97
N LEU A 154 1.60 5.43 -15.88
CA LEU A 154 2.67 6.18 -16.56
C LEU A 154 2.54 6.11 -18.08
N ALA A 155 2.10 4.98 -18.63
CA ALA A 155 1.91 4.81 -20.07
C ALA A 155 0.69 5.58 -20.59
N GLU A 156 -0.41 5.59 -19.83
CA GLU A 156 -1.62 6.34 -20.14
C GLU A 156 -1.46 7.85 -19.90
N ALA A 157 -0.56 8.26 -19.00
CA ALA A 157 -0.23 9.66 -18.74
C ALA A 157 0.72 10.29 -19.77
N LYS A 158 1.49 9.47 -20.51
CA LYS A 158 2.34 9.95 -21.61
C LYS A 158 1.48 10.48 -22.76
N ARG A 159 1.70 11.77 -23.08
CA ARG A 159 0.96 12.53 -24.09
C ARG A 159 1.25 11.99 -25.49
N ASP A 160 0.24 11.44 -26.15
CA ASP A 160 0.23 11.34 -27.60
C ASP A 160 -0.41 12.65 -28.11
N ASP A 161 0.41 13.53 -28.69
CA ASP A 161 0.00 14.66 -29.54
C ASP A 161 -1.09 15.61 -29.02
N GLY A 162 -0.67 16.62 -28.26
CA GLY A 162 -1.28 17.95 -28.22
C GLY A 162 -2.67 18.12 -27.59
N ASN A 163 -3.40 17.04 -27.29
CA ASN A 163 -4.74 17.15 -26.68
C ASN A 163 -4.68 16.94 -25.16
N GLN A 164 -5.25 17.91 -24.43
CA GLN A 164 -5.02 18.13 -22.99
C GLN A 164 -5.85 17.23 -22.07
N SER A 165 -6.40 16.11 -22.55
CA SER A 165 -7.32 15.28 -21.78
C SER A 165 -6.57 14.13 -21.11
N SER A 166 -6.54 14.12 -19.78
CA SER A 166 -6.07 12.97 -18.99
C SER A 166 -6.85 11.71 -19.38
N SER A 167 -6.17 10.58 -19.58
CA SER A 167 -6.84 9.30 -19.83
C SER A 167 -7.82 9.00 -18.68
N GLN A 168 -9.05 8.55 -19.01
CA GLN A 168 -10.06 8.19 -18.01
C GLN A 168 -9.53 7.15 -17.01
N VAL A 169 -8.60 6.29 -17.44
CA VAL A 169 -7.92 5.32 -16.57
C VAL A 169 -7.07 6.04 -15.51
N CYS A 170 -6.29 7.05 -15.90
CA CYS A 170 -5.50 7.87 -14.97
C CYS A 170 -6.40 8.59 -13.95
N GLU A 171 -7.54 9.12 -14.38
CA GLU A 171 -8.50 9.77 -13.48
C GLU A 171 -9.07 8.79 -12.45
N VAL A 172 -9.44 7.58 -12.87
CA VAL A 172 -9.91 6.53 -11.96
C VAL A 172 -8.82 6.11 -10.97
N LEU A 173 -7.60 5.85 -11.45
CA LEU A 173 -6.49 5.44 -10.58
C LEU A 173 -6.16 6.52 -9.56
N LYS A 174 -6.09 7.79 -9.97
CA LYS A 174 -5.90 8.93 -9.05
C LYS A 174 -7.03 9.02 -8.03
N ALA A 175 -8.28 8.94 -8.47
CA ALA A 175 -9.43 9.08 -7.60
C ALA A 175 -9.51 7.98 -6.52
N LEU A 176 -9.07 6.75 -6.83
CA LEU A 176 -9.12 5.63 -5.90
C LEU A 176 -7.90 5.54 -4.97
N LEU A 177 -6.70 5.75 -5.50
CA LEU A 177 -5.44 5.51 -4.79
C LEU A 177 -4.89 6.76 -4.08
N VAL A 178 -5.13 7.95 -4.64
CA VAL A 178 -4.65 9.24 -4.12
C VAL A 178 -5.83 10.24 -4.13
N PRO A 179 -6.91 9.98 -3.36
CA PRO A 179 -8.09 10.83 -3.35
C PRO A 179 -7.75 12.24 -2.81
N LYS A 180 -8.30 13.28 -3.44
CA LYS A 180 -8.12 14.67 -2.96
C LYS A 180 -8.79 14.88 -1.60
N ASP A 181 -9.95 14.26 -1.41
CA ASP A 181 -10.79 14.38 -0.22
C ASP A 181 -10.54 13.21 0.75
N LEU A 182 -9.27 12.88 1.00
CA LEU A 182 -8.92 11.87 2.00
C LEU A 182 -9.45 12.31 3.37
N ASP A 183 -10.19 11.43 4.05
CA ASP A 183 -10.71 11.72 5.38
C ASP A 183 -9.59 11.76 6.42
N ARG A 184 -9.13 12.98 6.73
CA ARG A 184 -8.10 13.24 7.75
C ARG A 184 -8.66 13.45 9.15
N GLN A 185 -9.95 13.20 9.39
CA GLN A 185 -10.52 13.19 10.75
C GLN A 185 -10.19 11.90 11.50
N VAL A 186 -10.00 10.81 10.76
CA VAL A 186 -9.48 9.56 11.32
C VAL A 186 -7.96 9.59 11.16
N SER A 187 -7.23 9.19 12.19
CA SER A 187 -5.79 8.96 12.07
C SER A 187 -5.47 8.09 10.85
N ILE A 188 -4.47 8.49 10.06
CA ILE A 188 -4.05 7.79 8.82
C ILE A 188 -3.79 6.30 9.06
N GLU A 189 -3.35 5.93 10.27
CA GLU A 189 -3.12 4.53 10.65
C GLU A 189 -4.42 3.72 10.82
N HIS A 190 -5.51 4.38 11.20
CA HIS A 190 -6.80 3.75 11.49
C HIS A 190 -7.77 3.83 10.31
N GLY A 191 -7.53 4.69 9.34
CA GLY A 191 -8.34 4.81 8.13
C GLY A 191 -8.48 3.48 7.38
N ARG A 192 -9.66 3.28 6.78
CA ARG A 192 -10.10 2.00 6.19
C ARG A 192 -10.36 2.05 4.69
N THR A 193 -10.12 3.18 4.04
CA THR A 193 -10.24 3.28 2.59
C THR A 193 -8.94 2.87 1.90
N LEU A 194 -9.01 2.48 0.63
CA LEU A 194 -7.84 2.17 -0.18
C LEU A 194 -6.73 3.25 -0.10
N GLY A 195 -7.08 4.53 -0.14
CA GLY A 195 -6.10 5.63 0.00
C GLY A 195 -5.34 5.58 1.33
N HIS A 196 -6.02 5.26 2.44
CA HIS A 196 -5.35 5.08 3.74
C HIS A 196 -4.42 3.87 3.74
N PHE A 197 -4.86 2.73 3.17
CA PHE A 197 -4.01 1.55 3.07
C PHE A 197 -2.76 1.83 2.24
N VAL A 198 -2.87 2.57 1.13
CA VAL A 198 -1.74 2.95 0.28
C VAL A 198 -0.74 3.83 1.05
N ILE A 199 -1.21 4.80 1.85
CA ILE A 199 -0.30 5.62 2.69
C ILE A 199 0.40 4.75 3.74
N ARG A 200 -0.33 3.83 4.39
CA ARG A 200 0.24 2.90 5.38
C ARG A 200 1.26 1.94 4.76
N LEU A 201 1.12 1.59 3.48
CA LEU A 201 2.11 0.76 2.78
C LEU A 201 3.48 1.46 2.68
N LEU A 202 3.54 2.80 2.66
CA LEU A 202 4.79 3.56 2.58
C LEU A 202 5.67 3.39 3.83
N THR A 203 5.06 3.06 4.97
CA THR A 203 5.77 2.77 6.22
C THR A 203 5.75 1.28 6.57
N TYR A 204 5.34 0.41 5.64
CA TYR A 204 5.27 -1.03 5.88
C TYR A 204 6.67 -1.63 6.05
N VAL A 205 6.90 -2.26 7.19
CA VAL A 205 8.22 -2.76 7.60
C VAL A 205 8.44 -4.21 7.17
N GLU A 206 7.38 -5.01 7.08
CA GLU A 206 7.53 -6.46 6.90
C GLU A 206 7.94 -6.87 5.48
N SER A 207 7.70 -6.02 4.46
CA SER A 207 8.16 -6.25 3.09
C SER A 207 8.67 -4.95 2.45
N SER A 208 9.99 -4.86 2.25
CA SER A 208 10.60 -3.72 1.55
C SER A 208 10.17 -3.64 0.09
N ALA A 209 10.01 -4.80 -0.59
CA ALA A 209 9.55 -4.85 -1.97
C ALA A 209 8.15 -4.26 -2.14
N LEU A 210 7.23 -4.57 -1.21
CA LEU A 210 5.88 -4.03 -1.24
C LEU A 210 5.86 -2.53 -0.95
N ARG A 211 6.65 -2.08 0.03
CA ARG A 211 6.83 -0.67 0.36
C ARG A 211 7.35 0.11 -0.85
N GLU A 212 8.44 -0.35 -1.46
CA GLU A 212 9.05 0.30 -2.63
C GLU A 212 8.08 0.36 -3.82
N ALA A 213 7.31 -0.71 -4.05
CA ALA A 213 6.29 -0.74 -5.09
C ALA A 213 5.17 0.29 -4.84
N ALA A 214 4.75 0.46 -3.58
CA ALA A 214 3.77 1.47 -3.18
C ALA A 214 4.33 2.89 -3.35
N GLU A 215 5.58 3.12 -2.94
CA GLU A 215 6.27 4.41 -3.11
C GLU A 215 6.36 4.82 -4.58
N VAL A 216 6.75 3.90 -5.47
CA VAL A 216 6.81 4.13 -6.92
C VAL A 216 5.43 4.46 -7.48
N LEU A 217 4.39 3.73 -7.08
CA LEU A 217 3.02 3.96 -7.52
C LEU A 217 2.51 5.34 -7.08
N VAL A 218 2.63 5.67 -5.79
CA VAL A 218 2.17 6.97 -5.26
C VAL A 218 2.94 8.12 -5.91
N PHE A 219 4.26 8.00 -6.03
CA PHE A 219 5.06 9.03 -6.69
C PHE A 219 4.64 9.26 -8.14
N ALA A 220 4.38 8.18 -8.89
CA ALA A 220 3.88 8.26 -10.27
C ALA A 220 2.52 8.98 -10.32
N LEU A 221 1.58 8.61 -9.44
CA LEU A 221 0.24 9.22 -9.37
C LEU A 221 0.30 10.71 -8.97
N CYS A 222 1.27 11.10 -8.16
CA CYS A 222 1.46 12.47 -7.72
C CYS A 222 2.17 13.36 -8.77
N ASP A 223 2.76 12.79 -9.83
CA ASP A 223 3.41 13.58 -10.87
C ASP A 223 2.39 14.37 -11.71
N ASN A 224 2.25 15.65 -11.36
CA ASN A 224 1.54 16.66 -12.13
C ASN A 224 2.56 17.74 -12.51
N ASN A 225 3.04 17.72 -13.77
CA ASN A 225 3.95 18.71 -14.33
C ASN A 225 5.29 18.89 -13.57
N GLY A 226 5.87 17.80 -13.04
CA GLY A 226 7.19 17.84 -12.41
C GLY A 226 7.20 18.20 -10.92
N CYS A 227 6.03 18.38 -10.30
CA CYS A 227 5.87 18.64 -8.87
C CYS A 227 5.48 17.36 -8.08
N ALA A 228 5.96 16.20 -8.51
CA ALA A 228 5.59 14.90 -7.93
C ALA A 228 5.89 14.82 -6.43
N ALA A 229 7.09 15.23 -6.02
CA ALA A 229 7.54 15.14 -4.63
C ALA A 229 6.73 16.03 -3.68
N SER A 230 6.46 17.30 -4.06
CA SER A 230 5.66 18.19 -3.23
C SER A 230 4.20 17.73 -3.13
N THR A 231 3.63 17.21 -4.22
CA THR A 231 2.26 16.68 -4.25
C THR A 231 2.14 15.40 -3.42
N MET A 232 3.16 14.53 -3.46
CA MET A 232 3.24 13.33 -2.63
C MET A 232 3.26 13.71 -1.15
N VAL A 233 4.13 14.63 -0.73
CA VAL A 233 4.21 15.08 0.67
C VAL A 233 2.90 15.73 1.12
N ALA A 234 2.28 16.58 0.30
CA ALA A 234 0.98 17.18 0.62
C ALA A 234 -0.13 16.14 0.79
N HIS A 235 -0.06 15.01 0.08
CA HIS A 235 -1.03 13.93 0.21
C HIS A 235 -0.74 13.02 1.42
N THR A 236 0.49 12.53 1.56
CA THR A 236 0.86 11.48 2.52
C THR A 236 1.34 12.02 3.87
N GLY A 237 1.75 13.28 3.94
CA GLY A 237 2.64 13.78 4.99
C GLY A 237 4.11 13.48 4.71
N LEU A 238 5.01 14.26 5.31
CA LEU A 238 6.45 14.08 5.13
C LEU A 238 6.95 12.76 5.72
N GLY A 239 6.42 12.32 6.87
CA GLY A 239 6.87 11.10 7.55
C GLY A 239 6.85 9.85 6.66
N PRO A 240 5.69 9.47 6.09
CA PRO A 240 5.60 8.30 5.21
C PRO A 240 6.45 8.38 3.94
N SER A 241 6.68 9.59 3.41
CA SER A 241 7.38 9.78 2.13
C SER A 241 8.87 10.14 2.26
N ALA A 242 9.34 10.48 3.47
CA ALA A 242 10.70 10.98 3.70
C ALA A 242 11.77 9.98 3.24
N GLY A 243 11.61 8.69 3.59
CA GLY A 243 12.58 7.65 3.23
C GLY A 243 12.78 7.55 1.73
N PHE A 244 11.68 7.47 0.96
CA PHE A 244 11.71 7.45 -0.49
C PHE A 244 12.37 8.70 -1.10
N LEU A 245 11.99 9.90 -0.63
CA LEU A 245 12.50 11.17 -1.16
C LEU A 245 13.98 11.36 -0.88
N VAL A 246 14.46 10.97 0.30
CA VAL A 246 15.89 11.01 0.65
C VAL A 246 16.67 10.03 -0.23
N ASN A 247 16.19 8.79 -0.38
CA ASN A 247 16.87 7.76 -1.16
C ASN A 247 16.99 8.12 -2.65
N ARG A 248 16.05 8.90 -3.18
CA ARG A 248 16.08 9.40 -4.57
C ARG A 248 16.71 10.79 -4.74
N GLY A 249 17.19 11.41 -3.66
CA GLY A 249 17.77 12.76 -3.70
C GLY A 249 16.76 13.85 -4.10
N LEU A 250 15.47 13.62 -3.83
CA LEU A 250 14.37 14.51 -4.20
C LEU A 250 13.94 15.42 -3.05
N LEU A 251 14.45 15.25 -1.83
CA LEU A 251 14.09 16.09 -0.70
C LEU A 251 14.79 17.45 -0.77
N THR A 252 14.01 18.52 -0.99
CA THR A 252 14.50 19.91 -1.04
C THR A 252 13.82 20.78 0.02
N GLU A 253 14.42 21.94 0.35
CA GLU A 253 13.81 22.90 1.27
C GLU A 253 12.42 23.37 0.81
N ASP A 254 12.21 23.48 -0.50
CA ASP A 254 10.92 23.90 -1.06
C ASP A 254 9.82 22.87 -0.80
N ILE A 255 10.16 21.57 -0.80
CA ILE A 255 9.21 20.50 -0.47
C ILE A 255 8.87 20.52 1.03
N LEU A 256 9.85 20.79 1.89
CA LEU A 256 9.62 20.96 3.33
C LEU A 256 8.68 22.14 3.61
N LYS A 257 8.77 23.22 2.84
CA LYS A 257 7.86 24.37 2.93
C LYS A 257 6.48 24.07 2.32
N ALA A 258 6.43 23.35 1.21
CA ALA A 258 5.19 22.97 0.54
C ALA A 258 4.33 22.00 1.35
N ALA A 259 4.93 21.24 2.27
CA ALA A 259 4.23 20.34 3.19
C ALA A 259 3.18 21.06 4.06
N GLY A 260 3.36 22.36 4.33
CA GLY A 260 2.49 23.16 5.20
C GLY A 260 1.41 23.99 4.47
N HIS A 261 0.98 23.59 3.28
CA HIS A 261 0.07 24.40 2.46
C HIS A 261 -1.37 24.49 3.02
N ASP A 262 -1.82 23.48 3.76
CA ASP A 262 -3.08 23.53 4.50
C ASP A 262 -2.79 23.78 5.99
N PRO A 263 -3.14 24.96 6.54
CA PRO A 263 -2.85 25.30 7.93
C PRO A 263 -3.60 24.41 8.93
N LYS A 264 -4.55 23.57 8.49
CA LYS A 264 -5.27 22.63 9.35
C LYS A 264 -4.69 21.22 9.33
N VAL A 265 -3.67 20.95 8.52
CA VAL A 265 -3.07 19.62 8.37
C VAL A 265 -1.61 19.66 8.78
N ASN A 266 -1.24 18.79 9.71
CA ASN A 266 0.13 18.66 10.16
C ASN A 266 1.03 18.20 9.00
N PRO A 267 2.07 18.97 8.62
CA PRO A 267 2.91 18.69 7.46
C PRO A 267 3.76 17.41 7.62
N ILE A 268 4.01 16.99 8.86
CA ILE A 268 4.81 15.79 9.16
C ILE A 268 3.93 14.55 9.06
N THR A 269 2.79 14.55 9.75
CA THR A 269 1.95 13.36 9.89
C THR A 269 0.84 13.28 8.85
N GLY A 270 0.42 14.39 8.25
CA GLY A 270 -0.73 14.46 7.35
C GLY A 270 -2.10 14.41 8.06
N GLN A 271 -2.16 14.48 9.39
CA GLN A 271 -3.41 14.49 10.17
C GLN A 271 -3.93 15.91 10.41
N LYS A 272 -5.23 16.08 10.70
CA LYS A 272 -5.76 17.40 11.07
C LYS A 272 -5.30 17.84 12.46
N GLU A 273 -5.06 19.15 12.63
CA GLU A 273 -4.65 19.73 13.90
C GLU A 273 -5.74 19.71 14.99
N ASP A 274 -7.00 19.44 14.65
CA ASP A 274 -8.13 19.41 15.59
C ASP A 274 -7.89 18.38 16.72
N GLU A 275 -7.35 17.19 16.41
CA GLU A 275 -6.99 16.18 17.42
C GLU A 275 -5.87 16.67 18.35
N GLN A 276 -4.96 17.49 17.82
CA GLN A 276 -3.84 18.04 18.59
C GLN A 276 -4.28 19.20 19.49
N ALA A 277 -5.30 19.95 19.07
CA ALA A 277 -5.99 20.94 19.89
C ALA A 277 -6.79 20.29 21.03
N ASP A 278 -7.44 19.15 20.78
CA ASP A 278 -8.16 18.37 21.80
C ASP A 278 -7.20 17.84 22.88
N LEU A 279 -6.08 17.23 22.48
CA LEU A 279 -5.02 16.78 23.40
C LEU A 279 -4.42 17.93 24.21
N LYS A 280 -4.21 19.08 23.58
CA LYS A 280 -3.71 20.27 24.25
C LYS A 280 -4.74 20.83 25.25
N ALA A 281 -6.01 20.85 24.88
CA ALA A 281 -7.09 21.27 25.76
C ALA A 281 -7.29 20.32 26.93
N GLU A 282 -7.05 19.02 26.75
CA GLU A 282 -7.07 18.03 27.82
C GLU A 282 -5.86 18.19 28.76
N TRP A 283 -4.66 18.42 28.20
CA TRP A 283 -3.45 18.75 28.95
C TRP A 283 -3.57 20.04 29.76
N GLU A 284 -4.23 21.07 29.21
CA GLU A 284 -4.48 22.34 29.91
C GLU A 284 -5.54 22.22 31.02
N LYS A 285 -6.40 21.19 30.97
CA LYS A 285 -7.39 20.90 32.04
C LYS A 285 -6.79 20.14 33.23
N MET A 286 -5.68 19.41 33.04
CA MET A 286 -5.01 18.69 34.12
C MET A 286 -4.33 19.64 35.09
N THR A 287 -4.42 19.36 36.39
CA THR A 287 -3.70 20.13 37.41
C THR A 287 -2.20 19.84 37.34
N ASP A 288 -1.38 20.69 37.96
CA ASP A 288 0.07 20.50 37.94
C ASP A 288 0.49 19.22 38.70
N GLU A 289 -0.26 18.83 39.73
CA GLU A 289 -0.07 17.53 40.41
C GLU A 289 -0.40 16.34 39.51
N GLU A 290 -1.46 16.43 38.69
CA GLU A 290 -1.81 15.39 37.73
C GLU A 290 -0.76 15.26 36.63
N LYS A 291 -0.23 16.39 36.13
CA LYS A 291 0.87 16.42 35.17
C LYS A 291 2.15 15.80 35.74
N GLU A 292 2.49 16.08 36.99
CA GLU A 292 3.64 15.45 37.65
C GLU A 292 3.45 13.94 37.80
N ALA A 293 2.25 13.47 38.16
CA ALA A 293 1.96 12.05 38.26
C ALA A 293 2.03 11.33 36.89
N GLU A 294 1.52 11.96 35.82
CA GLU A 294 1.63 11.44 34.45
C GLU A 294 3.09 11.41 33.98
N ALA A 295 3.87 12.44 34.31
CA ALA A 295 5.31 12.51 34.02
C ALA A 295 6.10 11.43 34.78
N GLU A 296 5.79 11.16 36.04
CA GLU A 296 6.42 10.08 36.82
C GLU A 296 6.09 8.71 36.20
N LYS A 297 4.85 8.49 35.80
CA LYS A 297 4.43 7.26 35.11
C LYS A 297 5.18 7.07 33.79
N LEU A 298 5.35 8.13 32.99
CA LEU A 298 6.15 8.10 31.77
C LEU A 298 7.63 7.81 32.05
N PHE A 299 8.21 8.43 33.08
CA PHE A 299 9.58 8.19 33.50
C PHE A 299 9.83 6.72 33.85
N VAL A 300 8.91 6.09 34.61
CA VAL A 300 8.98 4.66 34.94
C VAL A 300 8.89 3.80 33.68
N GLN A 301 8.06 4.16 32.70
CA GLN A 301 7.99 3.44 31.42
C GLN A 301 9.30 3.55 30.63
N PHE A 302 9.91 4.74 30.54
CA PHE A 302 11.21 4.93 29.92
C PHE A 302 12.31 4.13 30.62
N GLU A 303 12.33 4.11 31.95
CA GLU A 303 13.32 3.33 32.72
C GLU A 303 13.15 1.82 32.47
N ARG A 304 11.91 1.33 32.39
CA ARG A 304 11.61 -0.06 32.04
C ARG A 304 12.07 -0.41 30.62
N LEU A 305 11.80 0.45 29.64
CA LEU A 305 12.25 0.26 28.25
C LEU A 305 13.78 0.29 28.14
N ASN A 306 14.45 1.15 28.93
CA ASN A 306 15.92 1.20 29.03
C ASN A 306 16.49 -0.07 29.66
N LYS A 307 15.90 -0.56 30.75
CA LYS A 307 16.28 -1.84 31.40
C LYS A 307 16.06 -3.05 30.48
N LEU A 308 15.02 -3.03 29.65
CA LEU A 308 14.77 -4.07 28.64
C LEU A 308 15.69 -3.94 27.41
N GLY A 309 16.52 -2.90 27.34
CA GLY A 309 17.47 -2.67 26.24
C GLY A 309 16.81 -2.25 24.92
N ILE A 310 15.53 -1.87 24.95
CA ILE A 310 14.78 -1.44 23.75
C ILE A 310 15.17 -0.01 23.36
N ILE A 311 15.45 0.84 24.35
CA ILE A 311 15.84 2.24 24.16
C ILE A 311 17.12 2.47 24.97
N LYS A 312 18.05 3.28 24.45
CA LYS A 312 19.22 3.75 25.22
C LYS A 312 19.03 5.22 25.57
N ALA A 313 18.90 5.53 26.85
CA ALA A 313 18.85 6.91 27.30
C ALA A 313 20.27 7.53 27.25
N VAL A 314 20.43 8.63 26.52
CA VAL A 314 21.66 9.40 26.43
C VAL A 314 21.39 10.79 27.00
N ASP A 315 22.27 11.27 27.88
CA ASP A 315 22.19 12.61 28.41
C ASP A 315 22.45 13.62 27.28
N PRO A 316 21.49 14.50 26.94
CA PRO A 316 21.63 15.44 25.84
C PRO A 316 22.70 16.51 26.08
N THR A 317 23.11 16.72 27.33
CA THR A 317 24.12 17.72 27.72
C THR A 317 25.54 17.16 27.70
N THR A 318 25.70 15.86 28.01
CA THR A 318 27.01 15.23 28.15
C THR A 318 27.30 14.15 27.11
N GLY A 319 26.30 13.72 26.34
CA GLY A 319 26.41 12.67 25.32
C GLY A 319 26.71 11.29 25.89
N ARG A 320 26.61 11.11 27.22
CA ARG A 320 26.91 9.85 27.91
C ARG A 320 25.65 9.04 28.13
N GLU A 321 25.78 7.72 28.05
CA GLU A 321 24.68 6.79 28.38
C GLU A 321 24.28 6.99 29.85
N ILE A 322 22.98 7.18 30.11
CA ILE A 322 22.42 7.28 31.46
C ILE A 322 22.13 5.85 31.93
N GLY A 323 22.84 5.41 32.98
CA GLY A 323 22.62 4.11 33.62
C GLY A 323 23.76 3.09 33.45
N ARG A 324 24.98 3.47 33.84
CA ARG A 324 26.00 2.53 34.32
C ARG A 324 26.47 2.92 35.72
#